data_AF-A0A3S4LMF9-F1
#
_entry.id   AF-A0A3S4LMF9-F1
#
_cell.length_a   1.000
_cell.length_b   1.000
_cell.length_c   1.000
_cell.angle_alpha   90.00
_cell.angle_beta   90.00
_cell.angle_gamma   90.00
#
_symmetry.space_group_name_H-M   'P 1'
#
loop_
_entity.id
_entity.type
_entity.pdbx_description
1 polymer ?
#
loop_
_entity_poly.entity_id
_entity_poly.type
_entity_poly.pdbx_seq_one_letter_code
_entity_poly.pdbx_strand_id
1 'polypeptide(L)'
;MELATTRFDRLPLWRRLDRWDWAYALLIAVAAGCAFTLYHHAMDGYEQAILAGSALAWSRWAGSGRPGAGSSRWRRGGAAGHPAVPARPLPRQQAFWLKYALSSQSAIMWMCSLFFLATAVYWIGLAAARPSWPEWGRPDLAAAVMGLAGLFVRWYESYLIAPDVGHIPVSNLYEVFVLFTLITALMYLYYQAKFAAAQSGALVLPVISAAVGFILWYSFDRQAHGIQPLIPALQSWWMKIHVPANFVGYGAFSLAAMLGWAS
;
A
#
# COMPACT_ATOMS: atom_id res chain seq x y z
N MET A 1 17.84 33.09 -6.70
CA MET A 1 18.42 31.79 -6.33
C MET A 1 19.22 32.04 -5.06
N GLU A 2 18.55 31.97 -3.91
CA GLU A 2 19.18 32.09 -2.60
C GLU A 2 18.36 31.25 -1.62
N LEU A 3 19.06 30.52 -0.77
CA LEU A 3 18.64 29.29 -0.13
C LEU A 3 17.64 29.55 1.01
N ALA A 4 16.38 29.13 0.84
CA ALA A 4 15.42 28.95 1.94
C ALA A 4 15.71 27.65 2.75
N THR A 5 16.98 27.35 2.96
CA THR A 5 17.42 26.29 3.87
C THR A 5 18.00 26.93 5.13
N THR A 6 17.82 26.27 6.29
CA THR A 6 18.61 26.45 7.52
C THR A 6 18.06 27.30 8.69
N ARG A 7 16.76 27.26 9.01
CA ARG A 7 16.35 27.37 10.43
C ARG A 7 15.91 26.06 11.07
N PHE A 8 15.32 25.15 10.29
CA PHE A 8 14.90 23.85 10.81
C PHE A 8 16.08 22.89 11.01
N ASP A 9 17.15 22.96 10.20
CA ASP A 9 18.24 21.97 10.24
C ASP A 9 19.26 22.11 11.37
N ARG A 10 19.18 23.16 12.20
CA ARG A 10 20.21 23.43 13.24
C ARG A 10 19.92 22.84 14.62
N LEU A 11 18.79 22.18 14.83
CA LEU A 11 18.46 21.55 16.12
C LEU A 11 18.64 20.03 16.08
N PRO A 12 19.23 19.39 17.11
CA PRO A 12 19.34 17.94 17.18
C PRO A 12 17.96 17.27 17.25
N LEU A 13 17.84 16.07 16.68
CA LEU A 13 16.59 15.31 16.50
C LEU A 13 15.72 15.24 17.77
N TRP A 14 16.33 15.04 18.94
CA TRP A 14 15.64 14.95 20.23
C TRP A 14 14.91 16.24 20.66
N ARG A 15 15.31 17.41 20.14
CA ARG A 15 14.69 18.72 20.46
C ARG A 15 13.53 19.09 19.53
N ARG A 16 13.29 18.30 18.47
CA ARG A 16 12.22 18.53 17.48
C ARG A 16 10.99 17.63 17.72
N LEU A 17 11.12 16.61 18.56
CA LEU A 17 10.10 15.59 18.79
C LEU A 17 9.13 16.05 19.87
N ASP A 18 7.84 16.11 19.55
CA ASP A 18 6.78 16.34 20.54
C ASP A 18 6.58 15.06 21.38
N ARG A 19 5.93 15.17 22.55
CA ARG A 19 5.62 14.02 23.44
C ARG A 19 4.87 12.91 22.71
N TRP A 20 4.09 13.26 21.69
CA TRP A 20 3.35 12.33 20.86
C TRP A 20 4.23 11.57 19.86
N ASP A 21 5.33 12.18 19.39
CA ASP A 21 6.29 11.51 18.52
C ASP A 21 7.07 10.44 19.30
N TRP A 22 7.39 10.75 20.56
CA TRP A 22 7.96 9.77 21.50
C TRP A 22 6.99 8.64 21.84
N ALA A 23 5.71 8.95 22.08
CA ALA A 23 4.69 7.93 22.33
C ALA A 23 4.48 7.02 21.11
N TYR A 24 4.47 7.58 19.90
CA TYR A 24 4.40 6.82 18.67
C TYR A 24 5.64 5.94 18.44
N ALA A 25 6.84 6.48 18.67
CA ALA A 25 8.07 5.70 18.56
C ALA A 25 8.10 4.54 19.57
N LEU A 26 7.63 4.77 20.81
CA LEU A 26 7.49 3.74 21.83
C LEU A 26 6.47 2.67 21.41
N LEU A 27 5.32 3.07 20.86
CA LEU A 27 4.31 2.13 20.34
C LEU A 27 4.90 1.23 19.25
N ILE A 28 5.61 1.81 18.28
CA ILE A 28 6.28 1.06 17.20
C ILE A 28 7.34 0.11 17.78
N ALA A 29 8.12 0.55 18.75
CA ALA A 29 9.13 -0.28 19.41
C ALA A 29 8.51 -1.45 20.18
N VAL A 30 7.42 -1.22 20.92
CA VAL A 30 6.68 -2.27 21.64
C VAL A 30 6.03 -3.23 20.65
N ALA A 31 5.40 -2.74 19.58
CA ALA A 31 4.79 -3.57 18.55
C ALA A 31 5.84 -4.45 17.83
N ALA A 32 6.99 -3.88 17.47
CA ALA A 32 8.10 -4.63 16.89
C ALA A 32 8.68 -5.65 17.87
N GLY A 33 8.82 -5.29 19.16
CA GLY A 33 9.27 -6.21 20.21
C GLY A 33 8.31 -7.38 20.42
N CYS A 34 7.00 -7.11 20.52
CA CYS A 34 5.98 -8.15 20.62
C CYS A 34 6.00 -9.07 19.39
N ALA A 35 6.03 -8.50 18.18
CA ALA A 35 6.12 -9.28 16.95
C ALA A 35 7.38 -10.17 16.92
N PHE A 36 8.52 -9.64 17.35
CA PHE A 36 9.75 -10.41 17.45
C PHE A 36 9.60 -11.55 18.47
N THR A 37 9.10 -11.31 19.68
CA THR A 37 8.95 -12.37 20.69
C THR A 37 7.98 -13.48 20.28
N LEU A 38 6.94 -13.15 19.51
CA LEU A 38 5.92 -14.11 19.08
C LEU A 38 6.33 -14.90 17.82
N TYR A 39 7.11 -14.28 16.93
CA TYR A 39 7.37 -14.83 15.60
C TYR A 39 8.85 -15.05 15.27
N HIS A 40 9.81 -14.71 16.16
CA HIS A 40 11.25 -14.86 15.84
C HIS A 40 11.63 -16.29 15.41
N HIS A 41 10.92 -17.31 15.92
CA HIS A 41 11.20 -18.71 15.61
C HIS A 41 10.74 -19.09 14.19
N ALA A 42 9.79 -18.35 13.63
CA ALA A 42 9.33 -18.52 12.26
C ALA A 42 9.98 -17.50 11.29
N MET A 43 10.81 -16.58 11.82
CA MET A 43 11.46 -15.53 11.05
C MET A 43 12.92 -15.89 10.72
N ASP A 44 13.27 -15.81 9.45
CA ASP A 44 14.67 -15.88 9.02
C ASP A 44 15.47 -14.63 9.45
N GLY A 45 16.80 -14.68 9.39
CA GLY A 45 17.66 -13.57 9.82
C GLY A 45 17.42 -12.26 9.04
N TYR A 46 16.84 -12.33 7.85
CA TYR A 46 16.51 -11.17 7.04
C TYR A 46 15.17 -10.56 7.44
N GLU A 47 14.17 -11.38 7.75
CA GLU A 47 12.88 -10.94 8.26
C GLU A 47 13.03 -10.20 9.59
N GLN A 48 13.96 -10.63 10.43
CA GLN A 48 14.37 -9.92 11.64
C GLN A 48 15.00 -8.54 11.32
N ALA A 49 15.87 -8.47 10.29
CA ALA A 49 16.47 -7.22 9.84
C ALA A 49 15.45 -6.26 9.20
N ILE A 50 14.45 -6.78 8.47
CA ILE A 50 13.35 -5.99 7.89
C ILE A 50 12.44 -5.45 9.00
N LEU A 51 12.13 -6.25 10.02
CA LEU A 51 11.35 -5.80 11.17
C LEU A 51 12.09 -4.67 11.91
N ALA A 52 13.38 -4.83 12.17
CA ALA A 52 14.20 -3.80 12.80
C ALA A 52 14.31 -2.53 11.92
N GLY A 53 14.60 -2.70 10.62
CA GLY A 53 14.74 -1.60 9.67
C GLY A 53 13.44 -0.82 9.46
N SER A 54 12.30 -1.50 9.37
CA SER A 54 11.00 -0.86 9.27
C SER A 54 10.62 -0.13 10.55
N ALA A 55 10.83 -0.72 11.73
CA ALA A 55 10.60 -0.04 13.02
C ALA A 55 11.44 1.27 13.14
N LEU A 56 12.70 1.24 12.69
CA LEU A 56 13.57 2.41 12.64
C LEU A 56 13.10 3.45 11.60
N ALA A 57 12.65 3.02 10.43
CA ALA A 57 12.14 3.92 9.40
C ALA A 57 10.85 4.63 9.83
N TRP A 58 9.91 3.90 10.43
CA TRP A 58 8.64 4.45 10.92
C TRP A 58 8.83 5.39 12.11
N SER A 59 9.70 5.05 13.06
CA SER A 59 10.05 5.94 14.18
C SER A 59 10.75 7.22 13.70
N ARG A 60 11.60 7.14 12.67
CA ARG A 60 12.26 8.32 12.07
C ARG A 60 11.31 9.16 11.23
N TRP A 61 10.33 8.54 10.58
CA TRP A 61 9.29 9.26 9.82
C TRP A 61 8.43 10.13 10.73
N ALA A 62 8.12 9.68 11.95
CA ALA A 62 7.40 10.46 12.95
C ALA A 62 8.11 11.78 13.30
N GLY A 63 9.44 11.78 13.40
CA GLY A 63 10.24 12.97 13.70
C GLY A 63 10.49 13.94 12.55
N SER A 64 10.01 13.66 11.34
CA SER A 64 10.37 14.42 10.13
C SER A 64 9.54 15.68 9.86
N GLY A 65 8.64 16.07 10.78
CA GLY A 65 8.09 17.43 10.87
C GLY A 65 7.57 18.06 9.56
N ARG A 66 6.87 17.31 8.71
CA ARG A 66 6.34 17.86 7.44
C ARG A 66 5.01 18.62 7.64
N PRO A 67 4.88 19.84 7.08
CA PRO A 67 3.65 20.63 7.13
C PRO A 67 2.64 20.06 6.14
N GLY A 68 1.51 19.59 6.66
CA GLY A 68 0.39 19.07 5.89
C GLY A 68 -0.61 18.48 6.87
N ALA A 69 -1.65 19.27 7.18
CA ALA A 69 -2.68 19.01 8.19
C ALA A 69 -3.49 17.70 8.02
N GLY A 70 -3.13 16.82 7.09
CA GLY A 70 -3.67 15.47 6.93
C GLY A 70 -2.98 14.39 7.77
N SER A 71 -1.74 14.61 8.23
CA SER A 71 -0.96 13.58 8.94
C SER A 71 -1.42 13.36 10.39
N SER A 72 -2.07 14.34 11.01
CA SER A 72 -2.67 14.18 12.35
C SER A 72 -3.95 13.33 12.35
N ARG A 73 -4.62 13.22 11.20
CA ARG A 73 -5.89 12.46 11.08
C ARG A 73 -5.62 10.96 10.96
N TRP A 74 -4.58 10.56 10.21
CA TRP A 74 -4.11 9.17 10.16
C TRP A 74 -3.49 8.70 11.50
N ARG A 75 -2.77 9.59 12.20
CA ARG A 75 -2.23 9.29 13.55
C ARG A 75 -3.30 9.01 14.61
N ARG A 76 -4.51 9.56 14.48
CA ARG A 76 -5.63 9.31 15.39
C ARG A 76 -6.45 8.07 15.04
N GLY A 77 -6.33 7.54 13.82
CA GLY A 77 -7.07 6.35 13.36
C GLY A 77 -6.35 5.02 13.62
N GLY A 78 -5.02 5.03 13.74
CA GLY A 78 -4.21 3.80 13.89
C GLY A 78 -4.16 3.20 15.30
N ALA A 79 -4.71 3.87 16.32
CA ALA A 79 -4.68 3.41 17.71
C ALA A 79 -5.93 2.59 18.12
N ALA A 80 -6.93 2.47 17.25
CA ALA A 80 -8.18 1.78 17.54
C ALA A 80 -8.39 0.64 16.54
N GLY A 81 -7.68 -0.46 16.76
CA GLY A 81 -7.89 -1.68 15.98
C GLY A 81 -6.67 -2.57 15.90
N HIS A 82 -6.21 -3.09 17.03
CA HIS A 82 -5.65 -4.43 16.96
C HIS A 82 -6.85 -5.35 16.69
N PRO A 83 -6.95 -6.04 15.54
CA PRO A 83 -7.81 -7.21 15.48
C PRO A 83 -7.21 -8.19 16.48
N ALA A 84 -7.82 -8.29 17.67
CA ALA A 84 -7.58 -9.41 18.55
C ALA A 84 -7.93 -10.64 17.73
N VAL A 85 -6.91 -11.40 17.30
CA VAL A 85 -7.11 -12.71 16.69
C VAL A 85 -7.86 -13.51 17.75
N PRO A 86 -9.16 -13.81 17.56
CA PRO A 86 -9.89 -14.48 18.60
C PRO A 86 -9.33 -15.91 18.68
N ALA A 87 -8.82 -16.29 19.84
CA ALA A 87 -8.37 -17.66 20.16
C ALA A 87 -9.51 -18.69 20.08
N ARG A 88 -10.73 -18.25 19.75
CA ARG A 88 -11.91 -19.07 19.57
C ARG A 88 -12.50 -18.81 18.18
N PRO A 89 -12.79 -19.85 17.38
CA PRO A 89 -13.41 -19.66 16.08
C PRO A 89 -14.75 -18.94 16.26
N LEU A 90 -14.94 -17.85 15.50
CA LEU A 90 -16.19 -17.12 15.43
C LEU A 90 -17.32 -18.05 14.96
N PRO A 91 -18.58 -17.81 15.37
CA PRO A 91 -19.73 -18.55 14.87
C PRO A 91 -19.74 -18.53 13.32
N ARG A 92 -19.93 -19.70 12.72
CA ARG A 92 -19.71 -20.00 11.29
C ARG A 92 -20.45 -19.08 10.31
N GLN A 93 -21.53 -18.41 10.76
CA GLN A 93 -22.30 -17.41 9.99
C GLN A 93 -21.70 -15.99 10.00
N GLN A 94 -21.20 -15.48 11.13
CA GLN A 94 -20.52 -14.17 11.19
C GLN A 94 -19.14 -14.23 10.54
N ALA A 95 -18.48 -15.39 10.64
CA ALA A 95 -17.26 -15.67 9.91
C ALA A 95 -17.46 -15.62 8.40
N PHE A 96 -18.65 -15.91 7.86
CA PHE A 96 -18.88 -15.93 6.40
C PHE A 96 -18.74 -14.54 5.78
N TRP A 97 -19.45 -13.53 6.29
CA TRP A 97 -19.38 -12.16 5.76
C TRP A 97 -18.02 -11.50 5.99
N LEU A 98 -17.44 -11.69 7.19
CA LEU A 98 -16.11 -11.14 7.47
C LEU A 98 -15.04 -11.81 6.59
N LYS A 99 -15.08 -13.14 6.44
CA LYS A 99 -14.11 -13.89 5.62
C LYS A 99 -14.28 -13.60 4.14
N TYR A 100 -15.50 -13.34 3.65
CA TYR A 100 -15.73 -13.00 2.25
C TYR A 100 -15.37 -11.53 1.95
N ALA A 101 -15.82 -10.60 2.80
CA ALA A 101 -15.57 -9.16 2.64
C ALA A 101 -14.10 -8.77 2.89
N LEU A 102 -13.38 -9.50 3.75
CA LEU A 102 -11.95 -9.31 3.97
C LEU A 102 -11.08 -10.31 3.20
N SER A 103 -11.65 -11.19 2.36
CA SER A 103 -10.81 -12.08 1.53
C SER A 103 -9.95 -11.27 0.59
N SER A 104 -8.72 -11.74 0.31
CA SER A 104 -7.82 -11.05 -0.61
C SER A 104 -8.44 -10.85 -1.98
N GLN A 105 -9.16 -11.87 -2.49
CA GLN A 105 -9.82 -11.83 -3.78
C GLN A 105 -10.93 -10.77 -3.83
N SER A 106 -11.77 -10.65 -2.79
CA SER A 106 -12.82 -9.62 -2.77
C SER A 106 -12.24 -8.21 -2.72
N ALA A 107 -11.22 -7.99 -1.89
CA ALA A 107 -10.55 -6.70 -1.79
C ALA A 107 -9.91 -6.26 -3.13
N ILE A 108 -9.26 -7.19 -3.84
CA ILE A 108 -8.68 -6.90 -5.17
C ILE A 108 -9.78 -6.62 -6.21
N MET A 109 -10.93 -7.31 -6.15
CA MET A 109 -12.05 -7.00 -7.04
C MET A 109 -12.63 -5.61 -6.78
N TRP A 110 -12.78 -5.21 -5.51
CA TRP A 110 -13.18 -3.85 -5.16
C TRP A 110 -12.16 -2.80 -5.64
N MET A 111 -10.86 -3.08 -5.50
CA MET A 111 -9.81 -2.23 -6.07
C MET A 111 -10.01 -2.04 -7.58
N CYS A 112 -10.22 -3.13 -8.34
CA CYS A 112 -10.43 -3.07 -9.78
C CYS A 112 -11.64 -2.20 -10.15
N SER A 113 -12.79 -2.42 -9.51
CA SER A 113 -14.01 -1.63 -9.74
C SER A 113 -13.81 -0.15 -9.40
N LEU A 114 -13.15 0.15 -8.28
CA LEU A 114 -12.91 1.51 -7.83
C LEU A 114 -11.92 2.26 -8.71
N PHE A 115 -10.91 1.60 -9.30
CA PHE A 115 -10.03 2.25 -10.27
C PHE A 115 -10.75 2.61 -11.57
N PHE A 116 -11.63 1.74 -12.09
CA PHE A 116 -12.46 2.12 -13.25
C PHE A 116 -13.41 3.27 -12.93
N LEU A 117 -14.04 3.24 -11.75
CA LEU A 117 -14.88 4.34 -11.28
C LEU A 117 -14.08 5.63 -11.15
N ALA A 118 -12.87 5.57 -10.60
CA ALA A 118 -11.98 6.72 -10.52
C ALA A 118 -11.69 7.27 -11.92
N THR A 119 -11.31 6.43 -12.89
CA THR A 119 -11.06 6.88 -14.27
C THR A 119 -12.26 7.63 -14.84
N ALA A 120 -13.47 7.06 -14.69
CA ALA A 120 -14.69 7.70 -15.14
C ALA A 120 -14.93 9.06 -14.46
N VAL A 121 -14.75 9.14 -13.14
CA VAL A 121 -14.91 10.39 -12.37
C VAL A 121 -13.97 11.49 -12.86
N TYR A 122 -12.70 11.15 -13.10
CA TYR A 122 -11.72 12.13 -13.58
C TYR A 122 -12.04 12.62 -14.99
N TRP A 123 -12.47 11.72 -15.87
CA TRP A 123 -12.82 12.07 -17.24
C TRP A 123 -14.11 12.90 -17.29
N ILE A 124 -15.11 12.57 -16.46
CA ILE A 124 -16.32 13.38 -16.30
C ILE A 124 -15.97 14.75 -15.72
N GLY A 125 -15.12 14.82 -14.69
CA GLY A 125 -14.67 16.08 -14.10
C GLY A 125 -13.94 16.97 -15.11
N LEU A 126 -13.10 16.37 -15.96
CA LEU A 126 -12.42 17.06 -17.06
C LEU A 126 -13.43 17.59 -18.09
N ALA A 127 -14.36 16.75 -18.56
CA ALA A 127 -15.39 17.15 -19.53
C ALA A 127 -16.33 18.22 -18.98
N ALA A 128 -16.63 18.19 -17.68
CA ALA A 128 -17.49 19.17 -17.01
C ALA A 128 -16.75 20.46 -16.60
N ALA A 129 -15.43 20.56 -16.86
CA ALA A 129 -14.57 21.65 -16.39
C ALA A 129 -14.67 21.88 -14.87
N ARG A 130 -14.89 20.80 -14.10
CA ARG A 130 -14.95 20.82 -12.62
C ARG A 130 -13.67 20.18 -12.08
N PRO A 131 -12.66 20.98 -11.70
CA PRO A 131 -11.38 20.46 -11.22
C PRO A 131 -11.45 19.92 -9.78
N SER A 132 -12.59 20.08 -9.10
CA SER A 132 -12.81 19.62 -7.73
C SER A 132 -13.28 18.17 -7.67
N TRP A 133 -12.89 17.50 -6.59
CA TRP A 133 -13.40 16.16 -6.26
C TRP A 133 -14.91 16.19 -6.10
N PRO A 134 -15.62 15.15 -6.56
CA PRO A 134 -17.01 15.02 -6.22
C PRO A 134 -17.22 14.92 -4.72
N GLU A 135 -18.30 15.51 -4.20
CA GLU A 135 -18.65 15.48 -2.76
C GLU A 135 -18.80 14.06 -2.21
N TRP A 136 -19.11 13.09 -3.08
CA TRP A 136 -19.27 11.68 -2.75
C TRP A 136 -17.96 10.89 -2.62
N GLY A 137 -16.79 11.51 -2.84
CA GLY A 137 -15.51 11.00 -2.32
C GLY A 137 -14.37 10.81 -3.33
N ARG A 138 -13.37 10.03 -2.90
CA ARG A 138 -12.09 9.77 -3.59
C ARG A 138 -11.96 8.29 -3.96
N PRO A 139 -12.59 7.83 -5.06
CA PRO A 139 -12.57 6.42 -5.45
C PRO A 139 -11.16 5.90 -5.74
N ASP A 140 -10.26 6.77 -6.20
CA ASP A 140 -8.83 6.49 -6.40
C ASP A 140 -8.09 6.15 -5.10
N LEU A 141 -8.36 6.90 -4.02
CA LEU A 141 -7.83 6.59 -2.70
C LEU A 141 -8.45 5.30 -2.14
N ALA A 142 -9.76 5.13 -2.29
CA ALA A 142 -10.45 3.93 -1.84
C ALA A 142 -9.91 2.68 -2.57
N ALA A 143 -9.66 2.78 -3.89
CA ALA A 143 -9.03 1.73 -4.68
C ALA A 143 -7.65 1.37 -4.14
N ALA A 144 -6.79 2.36 -3.90
CA ALA A 144 -5.45 2.14 -3.34
C ALA A 144 -5.50 1.46 -1.96
N VAL A 145 -6.45 1.87 -1.09
CA VAL A 145 -6.66 1.22 0.21
C VAL A 145 -7.10 -0.23 0.05
N MET A 146 -8.03 -0.52 -0.86
CA MET A 146 -8.50 -1.89 -1.12
C MET A 146 -7.41 -2.77 -1.73
N GLY A 147 -6.58 -2.23 -2.63
CA GLY A 147 -5.44 -2.95 -3.20
C GLY A 147 -4.38 -3.26 -2.16
N LEU A 148 -4.06 -2.29 -1.30
CA LEU A 148 -3.14 -2.49 -0.18
C LEU A 148 -3.66 -3.53 0.80
N ALA A 149 -4.94 -3.42 1.19
CA ALA A 149 -5.59 -4.39 2.07
C ALA A 149 -5.60 -5.78 1.44
N GLY A 150 -5.93 -5.89 0.15
CA GLY A 150 -5.94 -7.15 -0.59
C GLY A 150 -4.58 -7.84 -0.60
N LEU A 151 -3.49 -7.09 -0.86
CA LEU A 151 -2.13 -7.64 -0.79
C LEU A 151 -1.73 -8.06 0.63
N PHE A 152 -2.05 -7.27 1.66
CA PHE A 152 -1.73 -7.66 3.04
C PHE A 152 -2.51 -8.89 3.52
N VAL A 153 -3.81 -8.96 3.20
CA VAL A 153 -4.60 -10.15 3.48
C VAL A 153 -4.04 -11.33 2.71
N ARG A 154 -3.67 -11.16 1.44
CA ARG A 154 -3.10 -12.25 0.63
C ARG A 154 -1.79 -12.76 1.21
N TRP A 155 -0.93 -11.86 1.67
CA TRP A 155 0.28 -12.22 2.38
C TRP A 155 -0.06 -13.08 3.60
N TYR A 156 -1.01 -12.66 4.42
CA TYR A 156 -1.45 -13.42 5.58
C TYR A 156 -2.05 -14.79 5.19
N GLU A 157 -2.90 -14.85 4.18
CA GLU A 157 -3.51 -16.09 3.66
C GLU A 157 -2.45 -17.08 3.17
N SER A 158 -1.38 -16.63 2.53
CA SER A 158 -0.27 -17.52 2.10
C SER A 158 0.38 -18.25 3.26
N TYR A 159 0.58 -17.58 4.42
CA TYR A 159 1.16 -18.20 5.61
C TYR A 159 0.17 -19.11 6.36
N LEU A 160 -1.14 -18.94 6.16
CA LEU A 160 -2.16 -19.82 6.74
C LEU A 160 -2.28 -21.16 6.01
N ILE A 161 -1.87 -21.25 4.75
CA ILE A 161 -1.93 -22.48 3.96
C ILE A 161 -0.89 -23.47 4.45
N ALA A 162 0.38 -23.05 4.49
CA ALA A 162 1.47 -23.79 5.13
C ALA A 162 2.67 -22.87 5.38
N PRO A 163 3.50 -23.10 6.42
CA PRO A 163 4.66 -22.25 6.73
C PRO A 163 5.69 -22.17 5.60
N ASP A 164 5.82 -23.22 4.79
CA ASP A 164 6.69 -23.32 3.61
C ASP A 164 6.10 -22.69 2.34
N VAL A 165 4.80 -22.36 2.36
CA VAL A 165 4.07 -21.67 1.28
C VAL A 165 3.92 -20.18 1.57
N GLY A 166 4.25 -19.71 2.77
CA GLY A 166 4.21 -18.29 3.14
C GLY A 166 5.16 -17.42 2.31
N HIS A 167 4.63 -16.44 1.58
CA HIS A 167 5.42 -15.50 0.79
C HIS A 167 4.75 -14.13 0.66
N ILE A 168 5.57 -13.12 0.34
CA ILE A 168 5.13 -11.79 -0.04
C ILE A 168 4.40 -11.89 -1.39
N PRO A 169 3.25 -11.23 -1.59
CA PRO A 169 2.42 -11.35 -2.81
C PRO A 169 3.10 -10.68 -4.02
N VAL A 170 4.10 -11.37 -4.57
CA VAL A 170 4.87 -11.04 -5.78
C VAL A 170 5.25 -12.31 -6.55
N SER A 171 4.52 -13.41 -6.32
CA SER A 171 4.93 -14.75 -6.76
C SER A 171 4.29 -15.20 -8.07
N ASN A 172 3.27 -14.48 -8.55
CA ASN A 172 2.68 -14.71 -9.86
C ASN A 172 2.40 -13.38 -10.59
N LEU A 173 2.11 -13.50 -11.89
CA LEU A 173 1.86 -12.35 -12.75
C LEU A 173 0.64 -11.52 -12.29
N TYR A 174 -0.37 -12.17 -11.70
CA TYR A 174 -1.55 -11.50 -11.17
C TYR A 174 -1.17 -10.56 -10.01
N GLU A 175 -0.49 -11.06 -8.99
CA GLU A 175 -0.03 -10.30 -7.81
C GLU A 175 0.89 -9.15 -8.19
N VAL A 176 1.77 -9.41 -9.15
CA VAL A 176 2.70 -8.42 -9.66
C VAL A 176 1.97 -7.24 -10.33
N PHE A 177 0.90 -7.49 -11.11
CA PHE A 177 0.10 -6.41 -11.69
C PHE A 177 -0.73 -5.66 -10.64
N VAL A 178 -1.24 -6.35 -9.61
CA VAL A 178 -1.89 -5.70 -8.46
C VAL A 178 -0.90 -4.75 -7.76
N LEU A 179 0.34 -5.19 -7.52
CA LEU A 179 1.39 -4.35 -6.95
C LEU A 179 1.74 -3.16 -7.85
N PHE A 180 1.85 -3.37 -9.17
CA PHE A 180 2.10 -2.30 -10.14
C PHE A 180 1.01 -1.20 -10.11
N THR A 181 -0.26 -1.60 -10.14
CA THR A 181 -1.38 -0.65 -10.07
C THR A 181 -1.37 0.12 -8.75
N LEU A 182 -1.10 -0.56 -7.63
CA LEU A 182 -1.02 0.05 -6.31
C LEU A 182 0.12 1.07 -6.21
N ILE A 183 1.34 0.71 -6.61
CA ILE A 183 2.50 1.60 -6.57
C ILE A 183 2.26 2.83 -7.44
N THR A 184 1.78 2.63 -8.68
CA THR A 184 1.50 3.73 -9.60
C THR A 184 0.44 4.67 -9.02
N ALA A 185 -0.63 4.13 -8.42
CA ALA A 185 -1.66 4.92 -7.76
C ALA A 185 -1.13 5.68 -6.53
N LEU A 186 -0.30 5.07 -5.69
CA LEU A 186 0.29 5.73 -4.52
C LEU A 186 1.24 6.87 -4.92
N MET A 187 2.08 6.63 -5.94
CA MET A 187 2.94 7.67 -6.51
C MET A 187 2.09 8.82 -7.05
N TYR A 188 1.08 8.50 -7.84
CA TYR A 188 0.13 9.46 -8.36
C TYR A 188 -0.52 10.31 -7.26
N LEU A 189 -1.10 9.68 -6.24
CA LEU A 189 -1.74 10.37 -5.10
C LEU A 189 -0.76 11.27 -4.35
N TYR A 190 0.48 10.80 -4.15
CA TYR A 190 1.54 11.58 -3.52
C TYR A 190 1.89 12.83 -4.34
N TYR A 191 2.11 12.68 -5.65
CA TYR A 191 2.48 13.80 -6.51
C TYR A 191 1.34 14.77 -6.75
N GLN A 192 0.11 14.27 -6.86
CA GLN A 192 -1.08 15.12 -6.88
C GLN A 192 -1.17 15.99 -5.63
N ALA A 193 -0.97 15.40 -4.44
CA ALA A 193 -1.00 16.15 -3.18
C ALA A 193 0.16 17.17 -3.08
N LYS A 194 1.35 16.81 -3.60
CA LYS A 194 2.54 17.67 -3.54
C LYS A 194 2.49 18.85 -4.51
N PHE A 195 1.97 18.64 -5.72
CA PHE A 195 1.99 19.63 -6.80
C PHE A 195 0.63 20.25 -7.11
N ALA A 196 -0.41 19.91 -6.34
CA ALA A 196 -1.79 20.37 -6.55
C ALA A 196 -2.32 20.13 -8.00
N ALA A 197 -1.76 19.14 -8.70
CA ALA A 197 -2.08 18.84 -10.09
C ALA A 197 -3.31 17.92 -10.19
N ALA A 198 -4.48 18.42 -9.76
CA ALA A 198 -5.71 17.63 -9.66
C ALA A 198 -6.11 16.93 -10.98
N GLN A 199 -5.86 17.58 -12.12
CA GLN A 199 -6.23 17.07 -13.45
C GLN A 199 -5.35 15.92 -13.95
N SER A 200 -4.18 15.70 -13.36
CA SER A 200 -3.23 14.67 -13.81
C SER A 200 -3.78 13.24 -13.74
N GLY A 201 -4.76 12.97 -12.87
CA GLY A 201 -5.35 11.63 -12.80
C GLY A 201 -6.14 11.23 -14.04
N ALA A 202 -6.62 12.19 -14.84
CA ALA A 202 -7.26 11.86 -16.12
C ALA A 202 -6.28 11.17 -17.08
N LEU A 203 -4.98 11.42 -16.94
CA LEU A 203 -3.91 10.83 -17.76
C LEU A 203 -3.35 9.55 -17.13
N VAL A 204 -3.21 9.52 -15.81
CA VAL A 204 -2.56 8.40 -15.10
C VAL A 204 -3.51 7.23 -14.89
N LEU A 205 -4.78 7.49 -14.57
CA LEU A 205 -5.75 6.43 -14.28
C LEU A 205 -6.09 5.52 -15.48
N PRO A 206 -6.09 5.96 -16.75
CA PRO A 206 -6.20 5.06 -17.89
C PRO A 206 -5.13 3.96 -17.94
N VAL A 207 -3.88 4.28 -17.59
CA VAL A 207 -2.78 3.30 -17.52
C VAL A 207 -3.05 2.27 -16.42
N ILE A 208 -3.49 2.76 -15.25
CA ILE A 208 -3.89 1.90 -14.14
C ILE A 208 -5.09 1.02 -14.55
N SER A 209 -6.09 1.58 -15.23
CA SER A 209 -7.25 0.87 -15.75
C SER A 209 -6.89 -0.20 -16.80
N ALA A 210 -5.90 0.05 -17.66
CA ALA A 210 -5.40 -0.96 -18.59
C ALA A 210 -4.77 -2.15 -17.85
N ALA A 211 -3.95 -1.88 -16.84
CA ALA A 211 -3.40 -2.92 -15.97
C ALA A 211 -4.48 -3.66 -15.17
N VAL A 212 -5.52 -2.96 -14.69
CA VAL A 212 -6.71 -3.58 -14.09
C VAL A 212 -7.46 -4.47 -15.08
N GLY A 213 -7.62 -4.03 -16.32
CA GLY A 213 -8.21 -4.85 -17.39
C GLY A 213 -7.44 -6.15 -17.60
N PHE A 214 -6.11 -6.07 -17.58
CA PHE A 214 -5.24 -7.26 -17.59
C PHE A 214 -5.47 -8.17 -16.37
N ILE A 215 -5.56 -7.62 -15.15
CA ILE A 215 -5.83 -8.39 -13.92
C ILE A 215 -7.14 -9.17 -14.04
N LEU A 216 -8.21 -8.50 -14.50
CA LEU A 216 -9.53 -9.12 -14.67
C LEU A 216 -9.49 -10.20 -15.75
N TRP A 217 -8.99 -9.88 -16.95
CA TRP A 217 -8.86 -10.85 -18.04
C TRP A 217 -8.05 -12.07 -17.61
N TYR A 218 -6.87 -11.85 -17.04
CA TYR A 218 -5.96 -12.92 -16.64
C TYR A 218 -6.58 -13.82 -15.57
N SER A 219 -7.37 -13.26 -14.66
CA SER A 219 -7.93 -14.06 -13.58
C SER A 219 -9.24 -14.76 -13.91
N PHE A 220 -10.05 -14.25 -14.83
CA PHE A 220 -11.18 -15.00 -15.39
C PHE A 220 -10.73 -16.11 -16.36
N ASP A 221 -9.80 -15.81 -17.27
CA ASP A 221 -9.35 -16.75 -18.31
C ASP A 221 -8.43 -17.85 -17.75
N ARG A 222 -7.50 -17.49 -16.86
CA ARG A 222 -6.49 -18.42 -16.32
C ARG A 222 -6.76 -18.92 -14.92
N GLN A 223 -7.87 -18.52 -14.28
CA GLN A 223 -8.20 -18.85 -12.89
C GLN A 223 -7.03 -18.58 -11.92
N ALA A 224 -6.20 -17.58 -12.23
CA ALA A 224 -4.92 -17.31 -11.58
C ALA A 224 -5.02 -16.68 -10.18
N HIS A 225 -6.22 -16.66 -9.59
CA HIS A 225 -6.45 -16.14 -8.24
C HIS A 225 -5.88 -17.05 -7.14
N GLY A 226 -5.68 -18.34 -7.44
CA GLY A 226 -5.18 -19.32 -6.49
C GLY A 226 -3.75 -19.02 -6.03
N ILE A 227 -3.46 -19.26 -4.75
CA ILE A 227 -2.10 -19.22 -4.21
C ILE A 227 -1.44 -20.54 -4.59
N GLN A 228 -0.41 -20.49 -5.43
CA GLN A 228 0.33 -21.67 -5.88
C GLN A 228 1.69 -21.76 -5.17
N PRO A 229 2.21 -22.98 -4.94
CA PRO A 229 3.56 -23.15 -4.40
C PRO A 229 4.58 -22.52 -5.36
N LEU A 230 5.58 -21.84 -4.80
CA LEU A 230 6.60 -21.14 -5.58
C LEU A 230 7.43 -22.15 -6.38
N ILE A 231 7.62 -21.84 -7.67
CA ILE A 231 8.56 -22.55 -8.53
C ILE A 231 9.98 -22.37 -7.94
N PRO A 232 10.85 -23.40 -7.92
CA PRO A 232 12.17 -23.33 -7.26
C PRO A 232 13.04 -22.12 -7.63
N ALA A 233 12.86 -21.53 -8.83
CA ALA A 233 13.58 -20.33 -9.27
C ALA A 233 13.16 -19.02 -8.54
N LEU A 234 11.98 -18.96 -7.93
CA LEU A 234 11.42 -17.78 -7.24
C LEU A 234 11.75 -17.73 -5.73
N GLN A 235 12.46 -18.74 -5.21
CA GLN A 235 12.81 -18.87 -3.79
C GLN A 235 14.04 -18.02 -3.38
N SER A 236 14.67 -17.29 -4.31
CA SER A 236 15.85 -16.49 -3.98
C SER A 236 15.49 -15.21 -3.21
N TRP A 237 16.31 -14.88 -2.21
CA TRP A 237 16.15 -13.65 -1.43
C TRP A 237 16.29 -12.38 -2.27
N TRP A 238 17.13 -12.42 -3.31
CA TRP A 238 17.29 -11.30 -4.23
C TRP A 238 15.99 -10.94 -4.96
N MET A 239 15.16 -11.94 -5.33
CA MET A 239 13.83 -11.72 -5.95
C MET A 239 12.90 -10.89 -5.05
N LYS A 240 12.90 -11.12 -3.74
CA LYS A 240 12.04 -10.41 -2.78
C LYS A 240 12.28 -8.89 -2.79
N ILE A 241 13.48 -8.43 -3.14
CA ILE A 241 13.85 -7.01 -3.13
C ILE A 241 13.78 -6.39 -4.53
N HIS A 242 14.39 -7.03 -5.53
CA HIS A 242 14.50 -6.40 -6.84
C HIS A 242 13.17 -6.35 -7.59
N VAL A 243 12.29 -7.34 -7.41
CA VAL A 243 11.00 -7.37 -8.11
C VAL A 243 10.14 -6.17 -7.69
N PRO A 244 9.89 -5.91 -6.38
CA PRO A 244 9.22 -4.68 -5.97
C PRO A 244 9.94 -3.40 -6.39
N ALA A 245 11.28 -3.36 -6.31
CA ALA A 245 12.06 -2.19 -6.72
C ALA A 245 11.89 -1.86 -8.21
N ASN A 246 11.84 -2.89 -9.07
CA ASN A 246 11.56 -2.72 -10.50
C ASN A 246 10.16 -2.14 -10.73
N PHE A 247 9.15 -2.55 -9.96
CA PHE A 247 7.80 -1.99 -10.08
C PHE A 247 7.69 -0.53 -9.62
N VAL A 248 8.50 -0.11 -8.64
CA VAL A 248 8.65 1.33 -8.33
C VAL A 248 9.23 2.07 -9.52
N GLY A 249 10.26 1.52 -10.16
CA GLY A 249 10.84 2.07 -11.39
C GLY A 249 9.81 2.18 -12.53
N TYR A 250 9.05 1.11 -12.79
CA TYR A 250 8.02 1.12 -13.83
C TYR A 250 6.87 2.09 -13.52
N GLY A 251 6.38 2.13 -12.27
CA GLY A 251 5.35 3.09 -11.86
C GLY A 251 5.83 4.54 -12.01
N ALA A 252 7.08 4.82 -11.62
CA ALA A 252 7.70 6.13 -11.81
C ALA A 252 7.83 6.51 -13.28
N PHE A 253 8.28 5.57 -14.12
CA PHE A 253 8.41 5.76 -15.55
C PHE A 253 7.06 6.00 -16.23
N SER A 254 6.04 5.18 -15.93
CA SER A 254 4.69 5.35 -16.44
C SER A 254 4.11 6.72 -16.06
N LEU A 255 4.30 7.13 -14.80
CA LEU A 255 3.87 8.46 -14.34
C LEU A 255 4.59 9.58 -15.09
N ALA A 256 5.91 9.50 -15.22
CA ALA A 256 6.71 10.49 -15.94
C ALA A 256 6.33 10.58 -17.42
N ALA A 257 6.10 9.45 -18.09
CA ALA A 257 5.68 9.40 -19.48
C ALA A 257 4.31 10.07 -19.70
N MET A 258 3.34 9.81 -18.82
CA MET A 258 2.00 10.40 -18.94
C MET A 258 1.98 11.90 -18.64
N LEU A 259 2.72 12.34 -17.62
CA LEU A 259 2.83 13.76 -17.29
C LEU A 259 3.63 14.53 -18.34
N GLY A 260 4.69 13.93 -18.90
CA GLY A 260 5.51 14.53 -19.95
C GLY A 260 4.81 14.64 -21.30
N TRP A 261 3.84 13.77 -21.60
CA TRP A 261 3.01 13.92 -22.80
C TRP A 261 2.09 15.15 -22.75
N ALA A 262 1.73 15.61 -21.55
CA ALA A 262 0.79 16.71 -21.34
C ALA A 262 1.45 18.09 -21.11
N SER A 263 2.79 18.15 -21.07
CA SER A 263 3.59 19.38 -20.90
C SER A 263 4.11 19.90 -22.24
#